data_AF-A0A9D5X9B7-F1
#
_entry.id   AF-A0A9D5X9B7-F1
#
_cell.length_a   1.000
_cell.length_b   1.000
_cell.length_c   1.000
_cell.angle_alpha   90.00
_cell.angle_beta   90.00
_cell.angle_gamma   90.00
#
_symmetry.space_group_name_H-M   'P 1'
#
loop_
_entity.id
_entity.type
_entity.pdbx_description
1 polymer ?
#
loop_
_entity_poly.entity_id
_entity_poly.type
_entity_poly.pdbx_seq_one_letter_code
_entity_poly.pdbx_strand_id
1 'polypeptide(L)'
;MKAIVESFRNAQDMLFSALEGHDSDAIFRASTGLSEAATRLGTIEAGDIDHDLKPLLSEADELMQAAIYRLRFLRDHSATRLQILAGFSGSQTATYSVSARGR
;
A
#
# COMPACT_ATOMS: atom_id res chain seq x y z
N MET A 1 25.27 6.17 -7.97
CA MET A 1 24.37 6.69 -6.91
C MET A 1 23.10 7.32 -7.46
N LYS A 2 23.20 8.34 -8.32
CA LYS A 2 22.05 9.00 -8.98
C LYS A 2 21.01 8.03 -9.58
N ALA A 3 21.46 7.04 -10.36
CA ALA A 3 20.59 6.02 -10.94
C ALA A 3 19.82 5.15 -9.91
N ILE A 4 20.37 4.96 -8.71
CA ILE A 4 19.72 4.19 -7.64
C ILE A 4 18.59 5.02 -7.02
N VAL A 5 18.84 6.32 -6.79
CA VAL A 5 17.84 7.27 -6.27
C VAL A 5 16.72 7.50 -7.30
N GLU A 6 17.06 7.64 -8.58
CA GLU A 6 16.08 7.75 -9.66
C GLU A 6 15.24 6.47 -9.80
N SER A 7 15.86 5.29 -9.65
CA SER A 7 15.12 4.02 -9.63
C SER A 7 14.16 3.93 -8.45
N PHE A 8 14.53 4.45 -7.29
CA PHE A 8 13.67 4.48 -6.10
C PHE A 8 12.48 5.41 -6.30
N ARG A 9 12.73 6.63 -6.80
CA ARG A 9 11.68 7.60 -7.14
C ARG A 9 10.68 7.03 -8.15
N ASN A 10 11.16 6.45 -9.25
CA ASN A 10 10.28 5.85 -10.26
C ASN A 10 9.40 4.72 -9.69
N ALA A 11 9.93 3.92 -8.77
CA ALA A 11 9.15 2.87 -8.11
C ALA A 11 8.02 3.45 -7.24
N GLN A 12 8.24 4.61 -6.62
CA GLN A 12 7.22 5.31 -5.85
C GLN A 12 6.15 5.95 -6.73
N ASP A 13 6.52 6.57 -7.85
CA ASP A 13 5.55 7.12 -8.80
C ASP A 13 4.64 6.02 -9.37
N MET A 14 5.20 4.84 -9.66
CA MET A 14 4.44 3.68 -10.08
C MET A 14 3.46 3.21 -8.99
N LEU A 15 3.90 3.20 -7.73
CA LEU A 15 3.06 2.81 -6.60
C LEU A 15 1.92 3.82 -6.39
N PHE A 16 2.22 5.12 -6.46
CA PHE A 16 1.23 6.18 -6.35
C PHE A 16 0.16 6.06 -7.45
N SER A 17 0.58 5.89 -8.70
CA SER A 17 -0.32 5.73 -9.84
C SER A 17 -1.19 4.48 -9.72
N ALA A 18 -0.62 3.36 -9.25
CA ALA A 18 -1.38 2.13 -9.01
C ALA A 18 -2.43 2.29 -7.89
N LEU A 19 -2.10 3.07 -6.85
CA LEU A 19 -3.01 3.40 -5.75
C LEU A 19 -4.14 4.36 -6.17
N GLU A 20 -3.93 5.20 -7.20
CA GLU A 20 -5.02 5.96 -7.83
C GLU A 20 -5.91 5.10 -8.70
N GLY A 21 -5.32 4.17 -9.46
CA GLY A 21 -6.04 3.25 -10.34
C GLY A 21 -6.83 2.15 -9.62
N HIS A 22 -6.65 1.99 -8.29
CA HIS A 22 -7.22 0.90 -7.49
C HIS A 22 -6.87 -0.51 -8.01
N ASP A 23 -5.79 -0.65 -8.78
CA ASP A 23 -5.35 -1.91 -9.36
C ASP A 23 -4.46 -2.67 -8.35
N SER A 24 -5.01 -3.72 -7.75
CA SER A 24 -4.31 -4.51 -6.72
C SER A 24 -3.03 -5.17 -7.24
N ASP A 25 -3.01 -5.61 -8.49
CA ASP A 25 -1.85 -6.28 -9.09
C ASP A 25 -0.76 -5.26 -9.40
N ALA A 26 -1.14 -4.08 -9.88
CA ALA A 26 -0.21 -2.97 -10.08
C ALA A 26 0.36 -2.47 -8.74
N ILE A 27 -0.46 -2.37 -7.69
CA ILE A 27 -0.04 -2.00 -6.33
C ILE A 27 0.97 -3.02 -5.81
N PHE A 28 0.71 -4.32 -5.99
CA PHE A 28 1.61 -5.38 -5.56
C PHE A 28 2.96 -5.29 -6.27
N ARG A 29 2.97 -5.20 -7.62
CA ARG A 29 4.21 -5.10 -8.41
C ARG A 29 5.02 -3.85 -8.05
N ALA A 30 4.35 -2.70 -7.93
CA ALA A 30 5.02 -1.46 -7.56
C ALA A 30 5.59 -1.51 -6.14
N SER A 31 4.90 -2.17 -5.21
CA SER A 31 5.40 -2.38 -3.85
C SER A 31 6.65 -3.27 -3.81
N THR A 32 6.67 -4.33 -4.63
CA THR A 32 7.86 -5.20 -4.77
C THR A 32 9.04 -4.42 -5.36
N GLY A 33 8.82 -3.67 -6.44
CA GLY A 33 9.86 -2.84 -7.05
C GLY A 33 10.40 -1.77 -6.10
N LEU A 34 9.53 -1.18 -5.28
CA LEU A 34 9.92 -0.23 -4.24
C LEU A 34 10.80 -0.89 -3.16
N SER A 35 10.45 -2.09 -2.71
CA SER A 35 11.23 -2.83 -1.71
C SER A 35 12.64 -3.18 -2.22
N GLU A 36 12.76 -3.55 -3.49
CA GLU A 36 14.07 -3.82 -4.11
C GLU A 36 14.89 -2.55 -4.22
N ALA A 37 14.29 -1.44 -4.66
CA ALA A 37 14.96 -0.15 -4.76
C ALA A 37 15.37 0.39 -3.37
N ALA A 38 14.54 0.23 -2.34
CA ALA A 38 14.85 0.60 -0.96
C ALA A 38 16.05 -0.19 -0.42
N THR A 39 16.11 -1.49 -0.71
CA THR A 39 17.22 -2.35 -0.29
C THR A 39 18.54 -1.90 -0.92
N ARG A 40 18.52 -1.56 -2.22
CA ARG A 40 19.69 -1.00 -2.93
C ARG A 40 20.09 0.38 -2.40
N LEU A 41 19.13 1.16 -1.92
CA LEU A 41 19.39 2.47 -1.32
C LEU A 41 20.01 2.33 0.09
N GLY A 42 19.53 1.36 0.88
CA GLY A 42 20.06 1.04 2.21
C GLY A 42 21.48 0.43 2.21
N THR A 43 21.95 -0.07 1.06
CA THR A 43 23.36 -0.51 0.90
C THR A 43 24.34 0.64 0.66
N ILE A 44 23.87 1.89 0.56
CA ILE A 44 24.73 3.06 0.38
C ILE A 44 25.20 3.56 1.76
N GLU A 45 26.52 3.60 1.98
CA GLU A 45 27.09 4.15 3.22
C GLU A 45 26.83 5.67 3.30
N ALA A 46 26.45 6.15 4.49
CA ALA A 46 26.05 7.54 4.72
C ALA A 46 27.14 8.58 4.39
N GLY A 47 28.40 8.16 4.28
CA GLY A 47 29.54 9.01 3.91
C GLY A 47 29.61 9.37 2.42
N ASP A 48 28.94 8.63 1.54
CA ASP A 48 28.97 8.82 0.08
C ASP A 48 27.74 9.57 -0.46
N ILE A 49 26.82 10.04 0.41
CA ILE A 49 25.59 10.71 -0.03
C ILE A 49 25.91 12.13 -0.49
N ASP A 50 25.91 12.31 -1.80
CA ASP A 50 26.11 13.60 -2.46
C ASP A 50 25.03 14.60 -2.03
N HIS A 51 25.42 15.86 -1.80
CA HIS A 51 24.52 16.87 -1.21
C HIS A 51 23.36 17.23 -2.16
N ASP A 52 23.56 17.00 -3.46
CA ASP A 52 22.58 17.19 -4.54
C ASP A 52 21.47 16.11 -4.55
N LEU A 53 21.64 15.01 -3.80
CA LEU A 53 20.64 13.94 -3.69
C LEU A 53 19.64 14.18 -2.55
N LYS A 54 19.90 15.13 -1.64
CA LYS A 54 19.00 15.44 -0.53
C LYS A 54 17.57 15.81 -0.96
N PRO A 55 17.34 16.65 -1.99
CA PRO A 55 15.99 16.96 -2.44
C PRO A 55 15.23 15.73 -2.95
N LEU A 56 15.92 14.86 -3.70
CA LEU A 56 15.33 13.62 -4.22
C LEU A 56 15.01 12.62 -3.13
N LEU A 57 15.85 12.52 -2.09
CA LEU A 57 15.57 11.69 -0.91
C LEU A 57 14.37 12.22 -0.12
N SER A 58 14.23 13.55 -0.01
CA SER A 58 13.08 14.19 0.65
C SER A 58 11.78 13.94 -0.11
N GLU A 59 11.78 14.17 -1.43
CA GLU A 59 10.63 13.88 -2.30
C GLU A 59 10.24 12.40 -2.19
N ALA A 60 11.23 11.52 -2.11
CA ALA A 60 10.95 10.10 -1.99
C ALA A 60 10.39 9.71 -0.61
N ASP A 61 10.81 10.35 0.48
CA ASP A 61 10.21 10.11 1.79
C ASP A 61 8.73 10.58 1.82
N GLU A 62 8.43 11.73 1.22
CA GLU A 62 7.05 12.25 1.10
C GLU A 62 6.14 11.29 0.33
N LEU A 63 6.60 10.78 -0.82
CA LEU A 63 5.87 9.78 -1.61
C LEU A 63 5.68 8.47 -0.84
N MET A 64 6.68 8.05 -0.05
CA MET A 64 6.57 6.87 0.80
C MET A 64 5.50 7.04 1.87
N GLN A 65 5.48 8.20 2.56
CA GLN A 65 4.44 8.50 3.55
C GLN A 65 3.06 8.50 2.90
N ALA A 66 2.90 9.15 1.74
CA ALA A 66 1.64 9.18 1.00
C ALA A 66 1.15 7.77 0.64
N ALA A 67 2.04 6.90 0.16
CA ALA A 67 1.72 5.51 -0.15
C ALA A 67 1.29 4.72 1.10
N ILE A 68 1.98 4.87 2.24
CA ILE A 68 1.62 4.24 3.51
C ILE A 68 0.22 4.66 3.95
N TYR A 69 -0.08 5.96 3.91
CA TYR A 69 -1.41 6.48 4.27
C TYR A 69 -2.50 5.86 3.39
N ARG A 70 -2.28 5.75 2.08
CA ARG A 70 -3.27 5.23 1.15
C ARG A 70 -3.49 3.73 1.31
N LEU A 71 -2.43 2.95 1.55
CA LEU A 71 -2.54 1.52 1.87
C LEU A 71 -3.32 1.28 3.16
N ARG A 72 -3.07 2.10 4.20
CA ARG A 72 -3.86 2.05 5.46
C ARG A 72 -5.32 2.35 5.21
N PHE A 73 -5.62 3.39 4.43
CA PHE A 73 -6.99 3.73 4.07
C PHE A 73 -7.70 2.59 3.32
N LEU A 74 -7.06 1.98 2.31
CA LEU A 74 -7.63 0.86 1.56
C LEU A 74 -7.88 -0.37 2.44
N ARG A 75 -6.95 -0.69 3.34
CA ARG A 75 -7.11 -1.74 4.34
C ARG A 75 -8.33 -1.46 5.22
N ASP A 76 -8.41 -0.27 5.80
CA ASP A 76 -9.48 0.10 6.73
C ASP A 76 -10.84 0.09 6.02
N HIS A 77 -10.90 0.62 4.79
CA HIS A 77 -12.10 0.58 3.95
C HIS A 77 -12.55 -0.85 3.64
N SER A 78 -11.61 -1.73 3.30
CA SER A 78 -11.88 -3.16 3.03
C SER A 78 -12.35 -3.87 4.30
N ALA A 79 -11.74 -3.59 5.45
CA ALA A 79 -12.13 -4.14 6.73
C ALA A 79 -13.56 -3.70 7.12
N THR A 80 -13.92 -2.43 6.95
CA THR A 80 -15.28 -1.94 7.20
C THR A 80 -16.30 -2.65 6.30
N ARG A 81 -16.01 -2.82 5.00
CA ARG A 81 -16.89 -3.56 4.09
C ARG A 81 -17.07 -5.02 4.52
N LEU A 82 -15.99 -5.70 4.92
CA LEU A 82 -16.06 -7.06 5.43
C LEU A 82 -16.88 -7.14 6.72
N GLN A 83 -16.76 -6.19 7.64
CA GLN A 83 -17.58 -6.13 8.86
C GLN A 83 -19.07 -5.95 8.54
N ILE A 84 -19.42 -5.09 7.57
CA ILE A 84 -20.80 -4.92 7.12
C ILE A 84 -21.33 -6.22 6.51
N LEU A 85 -20.56 -6.88 5.64
CA LEU A 85 -20.94 -8.15 5.03
C LEU A 85 -21.05 -9.27 6.07
N ALA A 86 -20.15 -9.32 7.06
CA ALA A 86 -20.21 -10.28 8.16
C ALA A 86 -21.46 -10.05 9.02
N GLY A 87 -21.78 -8.79 9.36
CA GLY A 87 -23.02 -8.43 10.06
C GLY A 87 -24.27 -8.78 9.27
N PHE A 88 -24.25 -8.59 7.94
CA PHE A 88 -25.32 -9.00 7.04
C PHE A 88 -25.46 -10.53 6.97
N SER A 89 -24.36 -11.28 6.93
CA SER A 89 -24.37 -12.75 6.96
C SER A 89 -24.90 -13.29 8.29
N GLY A 90 -24.54 -12.68 9.42
CA GLY A 90 -25.05 -13.03 10.74
C GLY A 90 -26.54 -12.73 10.89
N SER A 91 -27.00 -11.62 10.32
CA SER A 91 -28.42 -11.25 10.21
C SER A 91 -29.22 -12.23 9.35
N GLN A 92 -28.71 -12.64 8.18
CA GLN A 92 -29.41 -13.62 7.33
C GLN A 92 -29.40 -15.03 7.91
N THR A 93 -28.29 -15.49 8.50
CA THR A 93 -28.23 -16.82 9.13
C THR A 93 -29.19 -16.91 10.33
N ALA A 94 -29.37 -15.82 11.07
CA ALA A 94 -30.40 -15.73 12.12
C ALA A 94 -31.83 -15.66 11.56
N THR A 95 -32.03 -15.10 10.36
CA THR A 95 -33.36 -14.97 9.74
C THR A 95 -33.85 -16.29 9.13
N TYR A 96 -32.96 -17.12 8.56
CA TYR A 96 -33.33 -18.41 7.98
C TYR A 96 -33.32 -19.59 8.98
N SER A 97 -32.87 -19.40 10.22
CA SER A 97 -32.84 -20.46 11.25
C SER A 97 -34.06 -20.49 12.17
N VAL A 98 -35.00 -19.55 12.05
CA VAL A 98 -36.24 -19.51 12.87
C VAL A 98 -37.46 -19.83 12.01
N SER A 99 -37.57 -21.07 11.52
CA SER A 99 -38.83 -21.63 10.96
C SER A 99 -38.89 -23.16 11.01
N ALA A 100 -38.28 -23.79 12.02
CA ALA A 100 -38.41 -25.23 12.24
C ALA A 100 -38.40 -25.60 13.73
N ARG A 101 -39.46 -25.22 14.46
CA ARG A 101 -39.98 -26.01 15.59
C ARG A 101 -41.40 -25.57 15.94
N GLY A 102 -42.34 -26.00 15.09
CA GLY A 102 -43.70 -26.27 15.55
C GLY A 102 -43.74 -27.72 16.04
N ARG A 103 -43.82 -27.88 17.36
CA ARG A 103 -44.48 -28.94 18.15
C ARG A 103 -43.83 -29.04 19.53
#